data_AF-A0A2U3BVU6-F1
#
_entry.id   AF-A0A2U3BVU6-F1
#
_cell.length_a   1.000
_cell.length_b   1.000
_cell.length_c   1.000
_cell.angle_alpha   90.00
_cell.angle_beta   90.00
_cell.angle_gamma   90.00
#
_symmetry.space_group_name_H-M   'P 1'
#
loop_
_entity.id
_entity.type
_entity.pdbx_description
1 polymer ?
#
loop_
_entity_poly.entity_id
_entity_poly.type
_entity_poly.pdbx_seq_one_letter_code
_entity_poly.pdbx_strand_id
1 'polypeptide(L)'
;MPGRARRLLRAAATTVGGLMLLAASTTGAAARPAPQAPPGPNAPVRGAVQGRVLGSRAVTARNRAAVDRFRQLRSSRTPRLAGSTHHEWWGTKVSASSHALTSVIATQSVDTSLRLTDSDDVLYAPTLKPRDGACIEMVTVHTDDQPQVWAWDWCTRTGQDVGASVDVDSSFLKDYGTTVNGRSAYTVQVALTDPAGNTWTAYLYDYATKAWQTFFTSGGTDQAGVDYGWDMFEYYSAVDRSTGNVQVCDDLAGRTVESSSLQVQTSAGWSPADPDNSSVFPGDSMDPATYLCSGVTSSMVTPNSDWRVSVS
;
A
#
# COMPACT_ATOMS: atom_id res chain seq x y z
N MET A 1 89.56 2.89 29.63
CA MET A 1 89.28 4.30 29.98
C MET A 1 87.78 4.57 29.81
N PRO A 2 87.21 5.48 30.63
CA PRO A 2 85.88 5.41 31.29
C PRO A 2 84.73 5.74 30.31
N GLY A 3 83.46 5.37 30.51
CA GLY A 3 82.66 5.24 31.73
C GLY A 3 81.66 6.41 31.79
N ARG A 4 80.34 6.13 31.76
CA ARG A 4 79.20 6.97 32.24
C ARG A 4 77.88 6.23 31.91
N ALA A 5 77.18 5.61 32.86
CA ALA A 5 76.40 6.13 34.00
C ALA A 5 74.94 6.50 33.65
N ARG A 6 74.04 5.55 33.98
CA ARG A 6 72.71 5.66 34.62
C ARG A 6 71.83 6.89 34.34
N ARG A 7 70.54 6.66 34.06
CA ARG A 7 69.43 6.93 35.01
C ARG A 7 68.08 6.43 34.47
N LEU A 8 67.49 5.49 35.20
CA LEU A 8 66.08 5.12 35.15
C LEU A 8 65.29 6.14 35.99
N LEU A 9 64.29 6.80 35.39
CA LEU A 9 63.29 7.58 36.09
C LEU A 9 62.04 6.72 36.28
N ARG A 10 61.79 6.33 37.52
CA ARG A 10 60.51 5.76 37.98
C ARG A 10 59.56 6.93 38.21
N ALA A 11 58.46 6.98 37.45
CA ALA A 11 57.32 7.84 37.76
C ALA A 11 56.34 7.05 38.64
N ALA A 12 56.11 7.54 39.85
CA ALA A 12 55.06 7.05 40.74
C ALA A 12 53.73 7.69 40.30
N ALA A 13 52.78 6.89 39.86
CA ALA A 13 51.42 7.33 39.61
C ALA A 13 50.57 7.04 40.86
N THR A 14 50.14 8.12 41.50
CA THR A 14 49.28 8.14 42.68
C THR A 14 47.85 7.80 42.25
N THR A 15 47.34 6.63 42.63
CA THR A 15 45.96 6.22 42.40
C THR A 15 45.05 6.88 43.44
N VAL A 16 44.28 7.89 43.04
CA VAL A 16 43.19 8.44 43.87
C VAL A 16 41.96 7.56 43.66
N GLY A 17 41.65 6.73 44.64
CA GLY A 17 40.44 5.91 44.68
C GLY A 17 39.21 6.76 44.93
N GLY A 18 38.55 7.20 43.85
CA GLY A 18 37.21 7.76 43.90
C GLY A 18 36.17 6.63 43.89
N LEU A 19 35.50 6.42 45.02
CA LEU A 19 34.37 5.50 45.15
C LEU A 19 33.16 6.11 44.41
N MET A 20 33.05 5.87 43.10
CA MET A 20 31.84 6.21 42.35
C MET A 20 30.77 5.16 42.67
N LEU A 21 29.75 5.56 43.43
CA LEU A 21 28.47 4.86 43.50
C LEU A 21 27.82 4.91 42.10
N LEU A 22 28.03 3.85 41.32
CA LEU A 22 27.28 3.58 40.10
C LEU A 22 25.84 3.25 40.51
N ALA A 23 24.98 4.26 40.54
CA ALA A 23 23.54 4.05 40.52
C ALA A 23 23.22 3.33 39.21
N ALA A 24 23.01 2.02 39.30
CA ALA A 24 22.50 1.22 38.20
C ALA A 24 21.05 1.66 37.96
N SER A 25 20.88 2.68 37.12
CA SER A 25 19.59 3.04 36.55
C SER A 25 19.11 1.84 35.73
N THR A 26 18.31 0.97 36.35
CA THR A 26 17.50 0.01 35.62
C THR A 26 16.48 0.81 34.82
N THR A 27 16.90 1.30 33.66
CA THR A 27 15.98 1.79 32.63
C THR A 27 15.14 0.59 32.25
N GLY A 28 13.99 0.44 32.92
CA GLY A 28 13.01 -0.59 32.61
C GLY A 28 12.73 -0.51 31.13
N ALA A 29 13.01 -1.58 30.40
CA ALA A 29 12.68 -1.67 28.99
C ALA A 29 11.18 -1.37 28.88
N ALA A 30 10.86 -0.23 28.25
CA ALA A 30 9.46 0.13 28.02
C ALA A 30 8.83 -1.06 27.29
N ALA A 31 7.78 -1.63 27.89
CA ALA A 31 7.07 -2.74 27.29
C ALA A 31 6.65 -2.31 25.87
N ARG A 32 7.07 -3.09 24.86
CA ARG A 32 6.62 -2.86 23.49
C ARG A 32 5.08 -2.84 23.51
N PRO A 33 4.43 -1.85 22.89
CA PRO A 33 2.98 -1.87 22.73
C PRO A 33 2.55 -3.22 22.16
N ALA A 34 1.49 -3.80 22.73
CA ALA A 34 0.91 -5.01 22.17
C ALA A 34 0.53 -4.75 20.69
N PRO A 35 0.72 -5.73 19.78
CA PRO A 35 0.26 -5.60 18.40
C PRO A 35 -1.21 -5.20 18.37
N GLN A 36 -1.53 -4.17 17.59
CA GLN A 36 -2.92 -3.75 17.42
C GLN A 36 -3.66 -4.86 16.67
N ALA A 37 -4.73 -5.39 17.24
CA ALA A 37 -5.53 -6.42 16.58
C ALA A 37 -6.10 -5.85 15.27
N PRO A 38 -6.18 -6.67 14.19
CA PRO A 38 -6.75 -6.22 12.93
C PRO A 38 -8.20 -5.76 13.12
N PRO A 39 -8.68 -4.77 12.36
CA PRO A 39 -10.05 -4.32 12.42
C PRO A 39 -11.04 -5.47 12.26
N GLY A 40 -12.05 -5.52 13.12
CA GLY A 40 -13.11 -6.51 13.01
C GLY A 40 -13.94 -6.24 11.75
N PRO A 41 -14.16 -7.22 10.85
CA PRO A 41 -14.91 -7.02 9.62
C PRO A 41 -16.33 -6.53 9.85
N ASN A 42 -16.92 -6.88 10.99
CA ASN A 42 -18.29 -6.52 11.38
C ASN A 42 -18.34 -5.32 12.36
N ALA A 43 -17.28 -4.50 12.43
CA ALA A 43 -17.32 -3.26 13.18
C ALA A 43 -18.49 -2.37 12.70
N PRO A 44 -19.06 -1.52 13.56
CA PRO A 44 -20.19 -0.69 13.17
C PRO A 44 -19.79 0.28 12.05
N VAL A 45 -20.70 0.51 11.10
CA VAL A 45 -20.55 1.57 10.10
C VAL A 45 -21.07 2.89 10.68
N ARG A 46 -20.28 3.96 10.57
CA ARG A 46 -20.63 5.28 11.09
C ARG A 46 -20.17 6.38 10.14
N GLY A 47 -21.11 7.18 9.65
CA GLY A 47 -20.80 8.40 8.91
C GLY A 47 -19.98 8.16 7.65
N ALA A 48 -19.15 9.15 7.34
CA ALA A 48 -18.45 9.30 6.08
C ALA A 48 -17.00 9.70 6.34
N VAL A 49 -16.07 9.15 5.55
CA VAL A 49 -14.66 9.52 5.59
C VAL A 49 -14.51 11.04 5.47
N GLN A 50 -13.83 11.64 6.45
CA GLN A 50 -13.58 13.07 6.47
C GLN A 50 -12.61 13.47 5.36
N GLY A 51 -12.80 14.65 4.78
CA GLY A 51 -11.93 15.17 3.72
C GLY A 51 -12.13 14.52 2.34
N ARG A 52 -12.94 13.47 2.22
CA ARG A 52 -13.19 12.84 0.92
C ARG A 52 -13.86 13.79 -0.07
N VAL A 53 -13.48 13.68 -1.33
CA VAL A 53 -14.07 14.38 -2.47
C VAL A 53 -14.69 13.34 -3.40
N LEU A 54 -15.87 13.63 -3.96
CA LEU A 54 -16.63 12.67 -4.77
C LEU A 54 -16.75 13.11 -6.23
N GLY A 55 -16.91 12.12 -7.12
CA GLY A 55 -17.20 12.27 -8.54
C GLY A 55 -16.12 13.06 -9.29
N SER A 56 -16.53 13.88 -10.25
CA SER A 56 -15.60 14.65 -11.09
C SER A 56 -14.68 15.60 -10.29
N ARG A 57 -15.07 15.97 -9.07
CA ARG A 57 -14.24 16.78 -8.16
C ARG A 57 -13.10 15.98 -7.52
N ALA A 58 -13.21 14.65 -7.45
CA ALA A 58 -12.17 13.78 -6.95
C ALA A 58 -10.90 13.83 -7.82
N VAL A 59 -11.07 14.14 -9.11
CA VAL A 59 -9.97 14.39 -10.05
C VAL A 59 -9.56 15.85 -9.99
N THR A 60 -8.56 16.14 -9.16
CA THR A 60 -7.97 17.47 -9.06
C THR A 60 -7.15 17.82 -10.31
N ALA A 61 -6.77 19.08 -10.49
CA ALA A 61 -5.85 19.48 -11.56
C ALA A 61 -4.51 18.72 -11.47
N ARG A 62 -4.08 18.42 -10.25
CA ARG A 62 -2.82 17.73 -9.95
C ARG A 62 -2.81 16.29 -10.47
N ASN A 63 -3.92 15.58 -10.32
CA ASN A 63 -4.00 14.15 -10.63
C ASN A 63 -4.58 13.87 -12.01
N ARG A 64 -4.90 14.93 -12.77
CA ARG A 64 -5.57 14.80 -14.06
C ARG A 64 -4.72 14.03 -15.06
N ALA A 65 -3.41 14.27 -15.07
CA ALA A 65 -2.47 13.56 -15.93
C ALA A 65 -2.49 12.04 -15.66
N ALA A 66 -2.37 11.64 -14.39
CA ALA A 66 -2.46 10.24 -13.97
C ALA A 66 -3.78 9.57 -14.40
N VAL A 67 -4.92 10.22 -14.15
CA VAL A 67 -6.24 9.69 -14.54
C VAL A 67 -6.40 9.59 -16.05
N ASP A 68 -5.97 10.60 -16.79
CA ASP A 68 -6.07 10.61 -18.25
C ASP A 68 -5.12 9.58 -18.88
N ARG A 69 -3.93 9.35 -18.29
CA ARG A 69 -2.99 8.28 -18.71
C ARG A 69 -3.61 6.90 -18.52
N PHE A 70 -4.20 6.63 -17.35
CA PHE A 70 -4.92 5.38 -17.10
C PHE A 70 -6.04 5.14 -18.14
N ARG A 71 -6.85 6.16 -18.42
CA ARG A 71 -7.90 6.10 -19.44
C ARG A 71 -7.35 5.80 -20.83
N GLN A 72 -6.25 6.44 -21.21
CA GLN A 72 -5.61 6.22 -22.50
C GLN A 72 -5.15 4.77 -22.65
N LEU A 73 -4.47 4.22 -21.64
CA LEU A 73 -3.99 2.85 -21.63
C LEU A 73 -5.13 1.82 -21.75
N ARG A 74 -6.28 2.09 -21.13
CA ARG A 74 -7.46 1.22 -21.22
C ARG A 74 -8.28 1.36 -22.50
N SER A 75 -8.18 2.49 -23.21
CA SER A 75 -9.08 2.79 -24.32
C SER A 75 -8.80 2.04 -25.64
N SER A 76 -7.77 1.19 -25.71
CA SER A 76 -7.31 0.47 -26.91
C SER A 76 -7.08 1.35 -28.16
N ARG A 77 -7.16 2.68 -28.01
CA ARG A 77 -7.03 3.71 -29.04
C ARG A 77 -5.75 4.49 -28.77
N THR A 78 -4.59 3.88 -28.92
CA THR A 78 -3.33 4.61 -28.86
C THR A 78 -2.82 4.92 -30.27
N PRO A 79 -2.76 6.21 -30.66
CA PRO A 79 -1.51 6.72 -31.21
C PRO A 79 -0.43 6.45 -30.16
N ARG A 80 0.65 5.80 -30.58
CA ARG A 80 1.88 5.51 -29.84
C ARG A 80 2.19 6.64 -28.83
N LEU A 81 2.02 6.38 -27.53
CA LEU A 81 2.36 7.33 -26.47
C LEU A 81 3.80 7.80 -26.67
N ALA A 82 4.03 9.10 -26.51
CA ALA A 82 5.35 9.70 -26.62
C ALA A 82 6.19 9.24 -25.42
N GLY A 83 6.89 8.11 -25.56
CA GLY A 83 7.75 7.55 -24.52
C GLY A 83 7.21 6.25 -23.91
N SER A 84 8.13 5.32 -23.70
CA SER A 84 7.99 3.97 -23.14
C SER A 84 7.38 3.97 -21.73
N THR A 85 6.05 4.10 -21.65
CA THR A 85 5.30 3.78 -20.44
C THR A 85 5.34 2.26 -20.25
N HIS A 86 6.00 1.82 -19.22
CA HIS A 86 5.98 0.43 -18.77
C HIS A 86 4.95 0.31 -17.64
N HIS A 87 4.15 -0.76 -17.70
CA HIS A 87 3.06 -1.04 -16.78
C HIS A 87 3.18 -2.50 -16.36
N GLU A 88 3.37 -2.70 -15.07
CA GLU A 88 3.44 -4.03 -14.48
C GLU A 88 2.74 -4.01 -13.12
N TRP A 89 2.37 -5.20 -12.66
CA TRP A 89 1.71 -5.39 -11.38
C TRP A 89 2.07 -6.75 -10.79
N TRP A 90 2.04 -6.85 -9.46
CA TRP A 90 2.30 -8.09 -8.72
C TRP A 90 1.53 -8.12 -7.41
N GLY A 91 1.02 -9.29 -7.02
CA GLY A 91 0.42 -9.47 -5.69
C GLY A 91 -0.54 -10.65 -5.65
N THR A 92 -1.60 -10.49 -4.87
CA THR A 92 -2.64 -11.51 -4.72
C THR A 92 -3.74 -11.29 -5.74
N LYS A 93 -3.99 -12.29 -6.58
CA LYS A 93 -5.23 -12.43 -7.33
C LYS A 93 -6.28 -13.11 -6.46
N VAL A 94 -7.41 -12.45 -6.27
CA VAL A 94 -8.55 -12.97 -5.51
C VAL A 94 -9.49 -13.70 -6.48
N SER A 95 -9.54 -15.03 -6.35
CA SER A 95 -10.30 -15.91 -7.23
C SER A 95 -10.96 -17.01 -6.41
N ALA A 96 -12.07 -16.70 -5.74
CA ALA A 96 -12.83 -17.70 -5.00
C ALA A 96 -13.32 -18.79 -5.98
N SER A 97 -13.01 -20.05 -5.67
CA SER A 97 -13.15 -21.17 -6.62
C SER A 97 -14.56 -21.79 -6.69
N SER A 98 -15.55 -21.26 -5.96
CA SER A 98 -16.94 -21.80 -6.01
C SER A 98 -18.03 -20.91 -5.39
N HIS A 99 -17.67 -19.88 -4.64
CA HIS A 99 -18.61 -19.02 -3.91
C HIS A 99 -18.52 -17.58 -4.37
N ALA A 100 -19.68 -16.91 -4.46
CA ALA A 100 -19.74 -15.48 -4.69
C ALA A 100 -19.09 -14.74 -3.52
N LEU A 101 -18.08 -13.94 -3.82
CA LEU A 101 -17.41 -13.09 -2.87
C LEU A 101 -18.28 -11.86 -2.62
N THR A 102 -18.54 -11.55 -1.36
CA THR A 102 -19.36 -10.40 -0.97
C THR A 102 -18.55 -9.27 -0.34
N SER A 103 -17.32 -9.52 0.09
CA SER A 103 -16.45 -8.46 0.60
C SER A 103 -14.97 -8.86 0.61
N VAL A 104 -14.09 -7.87 0.51
CA VAL A 104 -12.66 -8.00 0.82
C VAL A 104 -12.23 -6.94 1.81
N ILE A 105 -11.25 -7.25 2.65
CA ILE A 105 -10.59 -6.33 3.58
C ILE A 105 -9.09 -6.53 3.47
N ALA A 106 -8.31 -5.44 3.47
CA ALA A 106 -6.85 -5.50 3.59
C ALA A 106 -6.32 -4.31 4.38
N THR A 107 -5.14 -4.46 4.97
CA THR A 107 -4.38 -3.37 5.59
C THR A 107 -3.19 -3.01 4.73
N GLN A 108 -3.21 -1.79 4.21
CA GLN A 108 -2.33 -1.31 3.16
C GLN A 108 -1.32 -0.32 3.75
N SER A 109 -0.03 -0.54 3.47
CA SER A 109 1.03 0.40 3.85
C SER A 109 0.91 1.69 3.04
N VAL A 110 1.31 2.82 3.62
CA VAL A 110 1.43 4.08 2.91
C VAL A 110 2.69 4.82 3.34
N ASP A 111 3.47 5.26 2.35
CA ASP A 111 4.65 6.11 2.58
C ASP A 111 4.30 7.57 2.29
N THR A 112 4.07 8.35 3.35
CA THR A 112 3.72 9.77 3.22
C THR A 112 4.85 10.66 2.70
N SER A 113 6.09 10.14 2.68
CA SER A 113 7.28 10.83 2.19
C SER A 113 7.63 10.49 0.74
N LEU A 114 7.04 9.45 0.17
CA LEU A 114 7.30 9.06 -1.22
C LEU A 114 6.70 10.11 -2.16
N ARG A 115 7.55 10.66 -3.02
CA ARG A 115 7.19 11.51 -4.16
C ARG A 115 7.89 10.93 -5.38
N LEU A 116 7.15 10.76 -6.47
CA LEU A 116 7.73 10.32 -7.72
C LEU A 116 8.48 11.48 -8.38
N THR A 117 9.63 11.20 -8.98
CA THR A 117 10.45 12.24 -9.60
C THR A 117 9.87 12.67 -10.95
N ASP A 118 9.20 11.77 -11.66
CA ASP A 118 8.52 12.04 -12.92
C ASP A 118 7.02 12.32 -12.68
N SER A 119 6.55 13.50 -13.12
CA SER A 119 5.16 13.91 -12.97
C SER A 119 4.17 13.09 -13.81
N ASP A 120 4.67 12.38 -14.82
CA ASP A 120 3.81 11.48 -15.59
C ASP A 120 3.60 10.16 -14.86
N ASP A 121 4.54 9.75 -13.99
CA ASP A 121 4.53 8.44 -13.35
C ASP A 121 3.49 8.33 -12.24
N VAL A 122 3.01 7.10 -12.06
CA VAL A 122 1.98 6.80 -11.08
C VAL A 122 2.25 5.44 -10.46
N LEU A 123 2.26 5.39 -9.14
CA LEU A 123 2.28 4.15 -8.38
C LEU A 123 0.91 3.95 -7.73
N TYR A 124 0.23 2.87 -8.12
CA TYR A 124 -0.97 2.37 -7.46
C TYR A 124 -0.58 1.20 -6.58
N ALA A 125 -0.20 1.47 -5.34
CA ALA A 125 0.22 0.41 -4.45
C ALA A 125 0.08 0.78 -2.97
N PRO A 126 -0.65 -0.03 -2.18
CA PRO A 126 -1.46 -1.18 -2.62
C PRO A 126 -2.79 -0.81 -3.32
N THR A 127 -3.29 -1.71 -4.17
CA THR A 127 -4.67 -1.70 -4.73
C THR A 127 -5.52 -2.79 -4.08
N LEU A 128 -6.86 -2.68 -4.13
CA LEU A 128 -7.78 -3.71 -3.63
C LEU A 128 -9.12 -3.65 -4.39
N LYS A 129 -9.48 -4.74 -5.06
CA LYS A 129 -10.79 -4.93 -5.69
C LYS A 129 -11.34 -6.32 -5.40
N PRO A 130 -12.59 -6.45 -4.91
CA PRO A 130 -13.25 -7.75 -4.87
C PRO A 130 -13.48 -8.35 -6.26
N ARG A 131 -13.75 -9.66 -6.31
CA ARG A 131 -14.22 -10.36 -7.50
C ARG A 131 -15.70 -10.03 -7.78
N ASP A 132 -16.26 -10.67 -8.80
CA ASP A 132 -17.70 -10.92 -8.99
C ASP A 132 -18.46 -9.65 -9.37
N GLY A 133 -17.87 -8.87 -10.28
CA GLY A 133 -18.47 -7.65 -10.79
C GLY A 133 -18.43 -6.49 -9.80
N ALA A 134 -17.45 -6.48 -8.89
CA ALA A 134 -17.26 -5.38 -7.95
C ALA A 134 -17.17 -4.03 -8.66
N CYS A 135 -17.96 -3.05 -8.23
CA CYS A 135 -17.94 -1.72 -8.85
C CYS A 135 -16.79 -0.83 -8.40
N ILE A 136 -16.11 -1.19 -7.30
CA ILE A 136 -15.13 -0.31 -6.65
C ILE A 136 -13.81 -1.04 -6.52
N GLU A 137 -12.75 -0.37 -6.95
CA GLU A 137 -11.38 -0.67 -6.57
C GLU A 137 -10.84 0.47 -5.73
N MET A 138 -10.18 0.12 -4.63
CA MET A 138 -9.51 1.06 -3.73
C MET A 138 -8.02 1.06 -4.03
N VAL A 139 -7.42 2.24 -4.19
CA VAL A 139 -5.99 2.35 -4.53
C VAL A 139 -5.31 3.39 -3.65
N THR A 140 -4.13 3.06 -3.14
CA THR A 140 -3.17 4.08 -2.67
C THR A 140 -2.44 4.61 -3.90
N VAL A 141 -2.51 5.92 -4.11
CA VAL A 141 -1.87 6.61 -5.24
C VAL A 141 -0.70 7.43 -4.76
N HIS A 142 0.47 7.20 -5.35
CA HIS A 142 1.63 8.08 -5.24
C HIS A 142 1.92 8.70 -6.61
N THR A 143 2.14 10.02 -6.61
CA THR A 143 2.61 10.81 -7.76
C THR A 143 3.80 11.66 -7.31
N ASP A 144 4.15 12.69 -8.08
CA ASP A 144 5.08 13.76 -7.69
C ASP A 144 4.57 14.69 -6.56
N ASP A 145 3.31 14.51 -6.11
CA ASP A 145 2.71 15.21 -4.97
C ASP A 145 2.36 14.24 -3.83
N GLN A 146 1.66 14.74 -2.81
CA GLN A 146 1.21 13.97 -1.65
C GLN A 146 0.40 12.72 -2.03
N PRO A 147 0.59 11.60 -1.31
CA PRO A 147 -0.18 10.41 -1.56
C PRO A 147 -1.66 10.60 -1.25
N GLN A 148 -2.47 9.78 -1.92
CA GLN A 148 -3.92 9.82 -1.81
C GLN A 148 -4.50 8.41 -1.78
N VAL A 149 -5.73 8.29 -1.29
CA VAL A 149 -6.53 7.08 -1.46
C VAL A 149 -7.64 7.40 -2.45
N TRP A 150 -7.77 6.62 -3.52
CA TRP A 150 -8.84 6.76 -4.51
C TRP A 150 -9.75 5.54 -4.52
N ALA A 151 -11.00 5.77 -4.95
CA ALA A 151 -11.92 4.73 -5.37
C ALA A 151 -12.15 4.88 -6.88
N TRP A 152 -11.69 3.90 -7.66
CA TRP A 152 -12.08 3.76 -9.05
C TRP A 152 -13.50 3.21 -9.13
N ASP A 153 -14.34 3.85 -9.95
CA ASP A 153 -15.71 3.44 -10.23
C ASP A 153 -15.79 2.72 -11.58
N TRP A 154 -15.73 1.39 -11.47
CA TRP A 154 -15.79 0.45 -12.57
C TRP A 154 -17.20 0.26 -13.14
N CYS A 155 -18.25 0.73 -12.46
CA CYS A 155 -19.64 0.59 -12.89
C CYS A 155 -20.20 1.85 -13.57
N THR A 156 -19.37 2.87 -13.79
CA THR A 156 -19.71 3.97 -14.69
C THR A 156 -19.81 3.49 -16.14
N ARG A 157 -20.47 4.28 -16.99
CA ARG A 157 -20.56 4.00 -18.44
C ARG A 157 -19.19 3.86 -19.11
N THR A 158 -18.16 4.54 -18.60
CA THR A 158 -16.80 4.47 -19.12
C THR A 158 -15.96 3.39 -18.43
N GLY A 159 -16.31 3.02 -17.19
CA GLY A 159 -15.54 2.13 -16.34
C GLY A 159 -14.20 2.71 -15.89
N GLN A 160 -14.01 4.03 -16.00
CA GLN A 160 -12.68 4.66 -15.87
C GLN A 160 -12.78 6.02 -15.16
N ASP A 161 -13.69 6.12 -14.21
CA ASP A 161 -13.92 7.34 -13.44
C ASP A 161 -13.45 7.18 -12.00
N VAL A 162 -12.78 8.20 -11.47
CA VAL A 162 -12.49 8.26 -10.03
C VAL A 162 -13.77 8.69 -9.33
N GLY A 163 -14.36 7.77 -8.56
CA GLY A 163 -15.59 7.97 -7.81
C GLY A 163 -15.37 8.76 -6.52
N ALA A 164 -14.23 8.56 -5.86
CA ALA A 164 -13.83 9.33 -4.68
C ALA A 164 -12.31 9.43 -4.53
N SER A 165 -11.83 10.47 -3.85
CA SER A 165 -10.44 10.61 -3.42
C SER A 165 -10.34 11.29 -2.05
N VAL A 166 -9.25 11.02 -1.33
CA VAL A 166 -8.86 11.74 -0.11
C VAL A 166 -7.34 11.83 -0.02
N ASP A 167 -6.82 12.96 0.46
CA ASP A 167 -5.39 13.15 0.69
C ASP A 167 -4.92 12.37 1.93
N VAL A 168 -3.77 11.72 1.85
CA VAL A 168 -3.13 11.06 3.00
C VAL A 168 -2.25 12.08 3.73
N ASP A 169 -2.90 12.95 4.49
CA ASP A 169 -2.25 13.95 5.34
C ASP A 169 -2.27 13.54 6.83
N SER A 170 -1.84 14.45 7.71
CA SER A 170 -1.85 14.21 9.15
C SER A 170 -3.26 14.03 9.74
N SER A 171 -4.28 14.66 9.16
CA SER A 171 -5.68 14.47 9.60
C SER A 171 -6.18 13.09 9.19
N PHE A 172 -5.89 12.66 7.96
CA PHE A 172 -6.20 11.30 7.52
C PHE A 172 -5.53 10.26 8.43
N LEU A 173 -4.22 10.40 8.67
CA LEU A 173 -3.48 9.44 9.50
C LEU A 173 -3.90 9.44 10.97
N LYS A 174 -4.44 10.55 11.48
CA LYS A 174 -4.95 10.61 12.84
C LYS A 174 -6.17 9.71 13.04
N ASP A 175 -7.07 9.67 12.04
CA ASP A 175 -8.33 8.95 12.16
C ASP A 175 -8.21 7.53 11.59
N TYR A 176 -7.56 7.36 10.43
CA TYR A 176 -7.51 6.10 9.67
C TYR A 176 -6.14 5.42 9.69
N GLY A 177 -5.11 6.09 10.22
CA GLY A 177 -3.75 5.56 10.28
C GLY A 177 -3.52 4.60 11.44
N THR A 178 -2.67 3.61 11.19
CA THR A 178 -2.08 2.71 12.19
C THR A 178 -0.61 2.45 11.83
N THR A 179 0.05 1.58 12.60
CA THR A 179 1.37 1.06 12.27
C THR A 179 1.34 -0.46 12.23
N VAL A 180 1.64 -1.02 11.06
CA VAL A 180 1.77 -2.47 10.84
C VAL A 180 3.17 -2.76 10.33
N ASN A 181 3.84 -3.75 10.93
CA ASN A 181 5.20 -4.16 10.57
C ASN A 181 6.21 -2.98 10.52
N GLY A 182 6.01 -1.97 11.38
CA GLY A 182 6.86 -0.79 11.46
C GLY A 182 6.60 0.29 10.39
N ARG A 183 5.51 0.18 9.61
CA ARG A 183 5.14 1.12 8.54
C ARG A 183 3.80 1.78 8.83
N SER A 184 3.63 3.03 8.40
CA SER A 184 2.31 3.67 8.40
C SER A 184 1.39 2.88 7.48
N ALA A 185 0.17 2.62 7.94
CA ALA A 185 -0.80 1.83 7.20
C ALA A 185 -2.23 2.29 7.50
N TYR A 186 -3.18 1.85 6.69
CA TYR A 186 -4.62 2.02 6.93
C TYR A 186 -5.35 0.75 6.49
N THR A 187 -6.55 0.51 7.02
CA THR A 187 -7.37 -0.65 6.62
C THR A 187 -8.56 -0.20 5.79
N VAL A 188 -8.79 -0.92 4.70
CA VAL A 188 -9.87 -0.71 3.76
C VAL A 188 -10.76 -1.95 3.66
N GLN A 189 -12.05 -1.73 3.44
CA GLN A 189 -13.02 -2.76 3.12
C GLN A 189 -13.77 -2.37 1.85
N VAL A 190 -14.05 -3.34 0.97
CA VAL A 190 -15.00 -3.18 -0.13
C VAL A 190 -16.05 -4.28 0.00
N ALA A 191 -17.33 -3.93 0.10
CA ALA A 191 -18.41 -4.87 0.39
C ALA A 191 -19.63 -4.67 -0.51
N LEU A 192 -20.24 -5.77 -0.94
CA LEU A 192 -21.52 -5.81 -1.64
C LEU A 192 -22.63 -5.50 -0.63
N THR A 193 -23.15 -4.27 -0.70
CA THR A 193 -24.17 -3.74 0.22
C THR A 193 -25.59 -3.93 -0.29
N ASP A 194 -25.79 -4.06 -1.60
CA ASP A 194 -27.07 -4.44 -2.19
C ASP A 194 -26.83 -5.38 -3.39
N PRO A 195 -27.04 -6.69 -3.21
CA PRO A 195 -26.91 -7.67 -4.29
C PRO A 195 -27.86 -7.48 -5.46
N ALA A 196 -29.05 -6.90 -5.25
CA ALA A 196 -30.04 -6.75 -6.33
C ALA A 196 -29.62 -5.71 -7.37
N GLY A 197 -28.99 -4.61 -6.91
CA GLY A 197 -28.43 -3.57 -7.77
C GLY A 197 -26.95 -3.73 -8.10
N ASN A 198 -26.30 -4.82 -7.66
CA ASN A 198 -24.83 -4.95 -7.65
C ASN A 198 -24.15 -3.71 -7.04
N THR A 199 -24.64 -3.25 -5.89
CA THR A 199 -24.13 -2.04 -5.24
C THR A 199 -23.06 -2.40 -4.23
N TRP A 200 -21.86 -1.89 -4.47
CA TRP A 200 -20.69 -2.03 -3.60
C TRP A 200 -20.44 -0.74 -2.84
N THR A 201 -19.94 -0.86 -1.61
CA THR A 201 -19.49 0.26 -0.80
C THR A 201 -18.07 -0.01 -0.31
N ALA A 202 -17.19 0.97 -0.51
CA ALA A 202 -15.87 1.01 0.08
C ALA A 202 -15.89 1.78 1.40
N TYR A 203 -15.06 1.34 2.35
CA TYR A 203 -14.94 1.89 3.69
C TYR A 203 -13.47 2.03 4.09
N LEU A 204 -13.19 3.00 4.95
CA LEU A 204 -11.93 3.08 5.69
C LEU A 204 -12.21 2.85 7.18
N TYR A 205 -11.32 2.13 7.86
CA TYR A 205 -11.44 1.91 9.29
C TYR A 205 -10.96 3.13 10.06
N ASP A 206 -11.85 3.75 10.83
CA ASP A 206 -11.48 4.79 11.79
C ASP A 206 -11.01 4.13 13.09
N TYR A 207 -9.71 4.21 13.34
CA TYR A 207 -9.07 3.63 14.52
C TYR A 207 -9.39 4.39 15.81
N ALA A 208 -9.77 5.66 15.72
CA ALA A 208 -10.16 6.46 16.89
C ALA A 208 -11.55 6.05 17.38
N THR A 209 -12.51 5.82 16.47
CA THR A 209 -13.89 5.45 16.82
C THR A 209 -14.18 3.96 16.76
N LYS A 210 -13.24 3.16 16.25
CA LYS A 210 -13.36 1.71 16.03
C LYS A 210 -14.55 1.33 15.14
N ALA A 211 -14.77 2.12 14.10
CA ALA A 211 -15.90 2.01 13.20
C ALA A 211 -15.44 2.10 11.75
N TRP A 212 -16.17 1.45 10.85
CA TRP A 212 -16.03 1.68 9.42
C TRP A 212 -16.69 3.00 9.06
N GLN A 213 -16.01 3.85 8.30
CA GLN A 213 -16.63 5.03 7.70
C GLN A 213 -16.76 4.82 6.20
N THR A 214 -17.93 5.14 5.64
CA THR A 214 -18.15 5.03 4.20
C THR A 214 -17.15 5.91 3.46
N PHE A 215 -16.50 5.39 2.44
CA PHE A 215 -15.65 6.17 1.53
C PHE A 215 -16.41 6.46 0.24
N PHE A 216 -16.91 5.43 -0.43
CA PHE A 216 -17.59 5.55 -1.71
C PHE A 216 -18.60 4.42 -1.92
N THR A 217 -19.67 4.68 -2.67
CA THR A 217 -20.68 3.68 -3.05
C THR A 217 -20.94 3.79 -4.55
N SER A 218 -20.93 2.65 -5.24
CA SER A 218 -21.25 2.54 -6.66
C SER A 218 -22.00 1.23 -6.93
N GLY A 219 -22.87 1.24 -7.94
CA GLY A 219 -23.62 0.07 -8.36
C GLY A 219 -23.83 0.07 -9.87
N GLY A 220 -24.09 -1.10 -10.45
CA GLY A 220 -24.29 -1.28 -11.88
C GLY A 220 -23.54 -2.48 -12.46
N THR A 221 -23.08 -2.36 -13.70
CA THR A 221 -22.35 -3.44 -14.38
C THR A 221 -20.87 -3.12 -14.44
N ASP A 222 -20.04 -3.97 -13.83
CA ASP A 222 -18.58 -3.86 -13.88
C ASP A 222 -18.06 -3.85 -15.32
N GLN A 223 -17.20 -2.87 -15.61
CA GLN A 223 -16.54 -2.67 -16.91
C GLN A 223 -15.03 -2.97 -16.83
N ALA A 224 -14.53 -3.56 -15.74
CA ALA A 224 -13.12 -3.89 -15.59
C ALA A 224 -12.61 -4.88 -16.64
N GLY A 225 -13.50 -5.72 -17.19
CA GLY A 225 -13.17 -6.66 -18.27
C GLY A 225 -12.41 -7.90 -17.81
N VAL A 226 -12.41 -8.18 -16.51
CA VAL A 226 -11.76 -9.34 -15.88
C VAL A 226 -12.71 -10.01 -14.89
N ASP A 227 -12.51 -11.31 -14.65
CA ASP A 227 -13.39 -12.15 -13.81
C ASP A 227 -12.79 -12.48 -12.43
N TYR A 228 -11.76 -11.74 -12.04
CA TYR A 228 -11.04 -11.89 -10.77
C TYR A 228 -10.95 -10.55 -10.03
N GLY A 229 -10.79 -10.63 -8.71
CA GLY A 229 -10.40 -9.50 -7.87
C GLY A 229 -8.89 -9.49 -7.63
N TRP A 230 -8.40 -8.50 -6.90
CA TRP A 230 -6.97 -8.37 -6.62
C TRP A 230 -6.66 -7.56 -5.37
N ASP A 231 -5.45 -7.76 -4.87
CA ASP A 231 -4.73 -6.93 -3.91
C ASP A 231 -3.27 -6.86 -4.37
N MET A 232 -2.83 -5.74 -4.95
CA MET A 232 -1.60 -5.69 -5.75
C MET A 232 -0.77 -4.42 -5.58
N PHE A 233 0.51 -4.55 -5.89
CA PHE A 233 1.41 -3.48 -6.28
C PHE A 233 1.30 -3.28 -7.79
N GLU A 234 1.03 -2.06 -8.25
CA GLU A 234 0.90 -1.73 -9.68
C GLU A 234 1.54 -0.36 -9.97
N TYR A 235 2.22 -0.20 -11.09
CA TYR A 235 2.75 1.11 -11.50
C TYR A 235 2.59 1.36 -12.99
N TYR A 236 2.64 2.64 -13.34
CA TYR A 236 2.75 3.16 -14.70
C TYR A 236 3.94 4.10 -14.72
N SER A 237 5.05 3.68 -15.33
CA SER A 237 6.31 4.42 -15.20
C SER A 237 7.07 4.54 -16.51
N ALA A 238 7.72 5.68 -16.71
CA ALA A 238 8.65 5.88 -17.81
C ALA A 238 9.95 5.10 -17.58
N VAL A 239 10.46 4.49 -18.64
CA VAL A 239 11.80 3.85 -18.63
C VAL A 239 12.89 4.91 -18.77
N ASP A 240 13.78 5.00 -17.79
CA ASP A 240 15.02 5.75 -17.88
C ASP A 240 15.95 5.09 -18.89
N ARG A 241 16.30 5.83 -19.96
CA ARG A 241 17.15 5.32 -21.04
C ARG A 241 18.61 5.17 -20.63
N SER A 242 19.04 5.80 -19.55
CA SER A 242 20.43 5.75 -19.09
C SER A 242 20.72 4.49 -18.27
N THR A 243 19.75 4.05 -17.46
CA THR A 243 19.86 2.86 -16.60
C THR A 243 19.12 1.64 -17.18
N GLY A 244 18.08 1.87 -17.98
CA GLY A 244 17.13 0.85 -18.40
C GLY A 244 16.08 0.51 -17.35
N ASN A 245 16.12 1.14 -16.17
CA ASN A 245 15.11 0.97 -15.13
C ASN A 245 13.85 1.80 -15.43
N VAL A 246 12.70 1.42 -14.86
CA VAL A 246 11.58 2.36 -14.68
C VAL A 246 11.89 3.36 -13.56
N GLN A 247 11.53 4.62 -13.73
CA GLN A 247 11.83 5.69 -12.76
C GLN A 247 11.21 5.44 -11.37
N VAL A 248 10.01 4.83 -11.33
CA VAL A 248 9.38 4.43 -10.04
C VAL A 248 10.26 3.47 -9.24
N CYS A 249 11.12 2.69 -9.89
CA CYS A 249 12.09 1.83 -9.21
C CYS A 249 13.10 2.66 -8.41
N ASP A 250 13.64 3.71 -9.03
CA ASP A 250 14.63 4.58 -8.43
C ASP A 250 14.01 5.40 -7.28
N ASP A 251 12.77 5.85 -7.43
CA ASP A 251 12.01 6.55 -6.38
C ASP A 251 11.70 5.65 -5.16
N LEU A 252 11.57 4.34 -5.40
CA LEU A 252 11.34 3.33 -4.37
C LEU A 252 12.62 2.79 -3.73
N ALA A 253 13.81 3.23 -4.14
CA ALA A 253 15.07 2.74 -3.59
C ALA A 253 15.12 2.88 -2.05
N GLY A 254 15.37 1.77 -1.36
CA GLY A 254 15.37 1.68 0.10
C GLY A 254 13.99 1.66 0.75
N ARG A 255 12.91 1.58 -0.03
CA ARG A 255 11.53 1.57 0.45
C ARG A 255 10.88 0.19 0.32
N THR A 256 9.78 0.04 1.04
CA THR A 256 8.95 -1.16 1.01
C THR A 256 7.48 -0.77 0.91
N VAL A 257 6.76 -1.41 0.00
CA VAL A 257 5.29 -1.39 -0.08
C VAL A 257 4.75 -2.75 0.35
N GLU A 258 3.67 -2.76 1.10
CA GLU A 258 3.10 -3.96 1.72
C GLU A 258 1.58 -3.87 1.78
N SER A 259 0.92 -5.00 1.52
CA SER A 259 -0.48 -5.22 1.89
C SER A 259 -0.56 -6.48 2.74
N SER A 260 -1.32 -6.42 3.82
CA SER A 260 -1.37 -7.47 4.84
C SER A 260 -2.79 -7.71 5.34
N SER A 261 -2.98 -8.87 5.97
CA SER A 261 -4.27 -9.29 6.54
C SER A 261 -5.41 -9.28 5.52
N LEU A 262 -5.12 -9.64 4.25
CA LEU A 262 -6.18 -9.76 3.25
C LEU A 262 -7.16 -10.86 3.67
N GLN A 263 -8.42 -10.48 3.78
CA GLN A 263 -9.54 -11.36 4.10
C GLN A 263 -10.60 -11.27 3.00
N VAL A 264 -11.25 -12.39 2.76
CA VAL A 264 -12.37 -12.51 1.83
C VAL A 264 -13.61 -12.95 2.59
N GLN A 265 -14.77 -12.44 2.19
CA GLN A 265 -16.07 -12.85 2.70
C GLN A 265 -16.83 -13.60 1.62
N THR A 266 -17.32 -14.78 1.99
CA THR A 266 -18.26 -15.55 1.18
C THR A 266 -19.49 -15.89 2.01
N SER A 267 -20.42 -16.68 1.45
CA SER A 267 -21.55 -17.23 2.21
C SER A 267 -21.12 -18.10 3.41
N ALA A 268 -19.89 -18.63 3.42
CA ALA A 268 -19.36 -19.40 4.53
C ALA A 268 -18.82 -18.53 5.69
N GLY A 269 -18.72 -17.22 5.48
CA GLY A 269 -18.16 -16.26 6.43
C GLY A 269 -16.85 -15.64 5.95
N TRP A 270 -16.11 -15.07 6.89
CA TRP A 270 -14.81 -14.46 6.67
C TRP A 270 -13.69 -15.49 6.79
N SER A 271 -12.77 -15.47 5.85
CA SER A 271 -11.52 -16.23 5.89
C SER A 271 -10.35 -15.37 5.41
N PRO A 272 -9.11 -15.65 5.84
CA PRO A 272 -7.95 -15.11 5.16
C PRO A 272 -7.95 -15.47 3.67
N ALA A 273 -7.31 -14.64 2.85
CA ALA A 273 -6.91 -15.09 1.53
C ALA A 273 -5.88 -16.22 1.68
N ASP A 274 -6.07 -17.29 0.93
CA ASP A 274 -5.26 -18.51 0.97
C ASP A 274 -5.25 -19.17 -0.43
N PRO A 275 -4.47 -20.25 -0.64
CA PRO A 275 -4.43 -20.93 -1.93
C PRO A 275 -5.78 -21.54 -2.40
N ASP A 276 -6.78 -21.70 -1.53
CA ASP A 276 -8.08 -22.27 -1.92
C ASP A 276 -8.99 -21.21 -2.56
N ASN A 277 -8.78 -19.93 -2.20
CA ASN A 277 -9.61 -18.80 -2.64
C ASN A 277 -8.84 -17.70 -3.40
N SER A 278 -7.52 -17.81 -3.51
CA SER A 278 -6.64 -16.81 -4.08
C SER A 278 -5.37 -17.43 -4.67
N SER A 279 -4.65 -16.67 -5.50
CA SER A 279 -3.37 -17.08 -6.09
C SER A 279 -2.40 -15.90 -6.13
N VAL A 280 -1.11 -16.18 -6.28
CA VAL A 280 -0.12 -15.13 -6.58
C VAL A 280 -0.16 -14.86 -8.08
N PHE A 281 -0.12 -13.59 -8.49
CA PHE A 281 -0.23 -13.19 -9.90
C PHE A 281 0.69 -12.01 -10.23
N PRO A 282 1.30 -11.96 -11.44
CA PRO A 282 1.25 -12.96 -12.52
C PRO A 282 2.12 -14.21 -12.32
N GLY A 283 2.95 -14.23 -11.27
CA GLY A 283 3.76 -15.39 -10.89
C GLY A 283 4.27 -15.24 -9.46
N ASP A 284 4.93 -16.26 -8.93
CA ASP A 284 5.29 -16.35 -7.50
C ASP A 284 6.26 -15.24 -7.03
N SER A 285 6.94 -14.56 -7.95
CA SER A 285 7.82 -13.43 -7.66
C SER A 285 7.93 -12.47 -8.86
N MET A 286 8.31 -11.23 -8.58
CA MET A 286 8.69 -10.23 -9.57
C MET A 286 10.07 -10.58 -10.16
N ASP A 287 10.16 -10.69 -11.47
CA ASP A 287 11.42 -10.81 -12.20
C ASP A 287 11.98 -9.40 -12.49
N PRO A 288 13.14 -9.00 -11.94
CA PRO A 288 13.71 -7.67 -12.14
C PRO A 288 13.84 -7.24 -13.61
N ALA A 289 14.07 -8.18 -14.52
CA ALA A 289 14.18 -7.87 -15.95
C ALA A 289 12.82 -7.55 -16.58
N THR A 290 11.78 -8.32 -16.24
CA THR A 290 10.41 -8.06 -16.68
C THR A 290 9.89 -6.73 -16.16
N TYR A 291 10.14 -6.43 -14.88
CA TYR A 291 9.68 -5.20 -14.23
C TYR A 291 10.60 -3.99 -14.47
N LEU A 292 11.67 -4.15 -15.27
CA LEU A 292 12.69 -3.13 -15.50
C LEU A 292 13.12 -2.44 -14.19
N CYS A 293 13.35 -3.22 -13.14
CA CYS A 293 13.66 -2.69 -11.82
C CYS A 293 14.69 -3.61 -11.16
N SER A 294 15.96 -3.34 -11.41
CA SER A 294 17.08 -4.21 -11.04
C SER A 294 17.18 -4.55 -9.53
N GLY A 295 16.71 -3.66 -8.65
CA GLY A 295 16.71 -3.85 -7.20
C GLY A 295 15.40 -4.42 -6.62
N VAL A 296 14.40 -4.74 -7.46
CA VAL A 296 13.09 -5.17 -6.95
C VAL A 296 13.15 -6.57 -6.35
N THR A 297 12.49 -6.73 -5.21
CA THR A 297 12.24 -8.01 -4.57
C THR A 297 10.79 -8.06 -4.12
N SER A 298 10.17 -9.23 -4.30
CA SER A 298 8.80 -9.49 -3.88
C SER A 298 8.75 -10.72 -2.98
N SER A 299 7.90 -10.70 -1.97
CA SER A 299 7.70 -11.85 -1.08
C SER A 299 6.26 -11.95 -0.61
N MET A 300 5.68 -13.15 -0.67
CA MET A 300 4.49 -13.51 0.09
C MET A 300 4.90 -13.86 1.52
N VAL A 301 4.68 -12.95 2.46
CA VAL A 301 5.03 -13.13 3.88
C VAL A 301 4.10 -14.15 4.54
N THR A 302 2.81 -14.07 4.21
CA THR A 302 1.79 -15.08 4.54
C THR A 302 1.11 -15.47 3.23
N PRO A 303 0.91 -16.77 2.92
CA PRO A 303 0.34 -17.21 1.66
C PRO A 303 -0.92 -16.43 1.29
N ASN A 304 -0.86 -15.72 0.17
CA ASN A 304 -1.94 -14.93 -0.44
C ASN A 304 -2.51 -13.78 0.41
N SER A 305 -2.19 -13.67 1.69
CA SER A 305 -2.81 -12.68 2.60
C SER A 305 -1.88 -11.58 3.08
N ASP A 306 -0.57 -11.73 2.86
CA ASP A 306 0.42 -10.72 3.16
C ASP A 306 1.53 -10.76 2.10
N TRP A 307 1.66 -9.67 1.36
CA TRP A 307 2.68 -9.51 0.34
C TRP A 307 3.47 -8.23 0.55
N ARG A 308 4.72 -8.27 0.11
CA ARG A 308 5.67 -7.17 0.26
C ARG A 308 6.53 -7.02 -0.98
N VAL A 309 6.69 -5.78 -1.44
CA VAL A 309 7.61 -5.38 -2.51
C VAL A 309 8.65 -4.42 -1.92
N SER A 310 9.93 -4.64 -2.17
CA SER A 310 11.02 -3.76 -1.72
C SER A 310 12.02 -3.54 -2.84
N VAL A 311 12.62 -2.35 -2.88
CA VAL A 311 13.69 -2.01 -3.82
C VAL A 311 14.94 -1.65 -3.03
N SER A 312 16.08 -2.27 -3.35
CA SER A 312 17.37 -2.08 -2.66
C SER A 312 18.44 -1.47 -3.54
#